data_AF-A0A849MW39-F1
#
_entry.id   AF-A0A849MW39-F1
#
_cell.length_a   1.000
_cell.length_b   1.000
_cell.length_c   1.000
_cell.angle_alpha   90.00
_cell.angle_beta   90.00
_cell.angle_gamma   90.00
#
_symmetry.space_group_name_H-M   'P 1'
#
loop_
_entity.id
_entity.type
_entity.pdbx_description
1 polymer ?
#
loop_
_entity_poly.entity_id
_entity_poly.type
_entity_poly.pdbx_seq_one_letter_code
_entity_poly.pdbx_strand_id
1 'polypeptide(L)'
;MPRDEDSLPEPGDATAREQVIRLQRDGLALLTFLAERPGRALVETSARELDKVDPGLMIAEPAEIAADPARFGALVRSVDLLGRAAAPATATSIRLTRAYLFGPQPGITPREARRARRLRFCVLGIQAGLLLAGLAAIFLLLKAEEGRRIVGQLAMVRTDLERSYGALWKLDRQTDFELRRFYRGEDAPIDQEDAATRRAALTTLEMCWPVDPSNAGVTATEYRLLPVKPQAQTLCSDLAQQQKREMLVYARLAAWNCDMMRLNPLNWRNTPLPWSGRGAADPCGQPPAELLPSHAADWRRTELRTNEAVQGLSGYLLPLLLGGIGGGVYVLRRMDELLRSSTLTARDGMAAVGRIVLAAVFGGLLALVFGTDEPVKLGSFSLTIAAWAFFLGYALETVLRTLDAAIEGVVGRLRPAEMERKTVPVAPLAAPLAAPSPAAPGTGAPTTP
;
A
#
# COMPACT_ATOMS: atom_id res chain seq x y z
N MET A 1 -34.10 3.25 66.83
CA MET A 1 -34.81 3.24 65.54
C MET A 1 -34.48 1.93 64.85
N PRO A 2 -35.45 1.03 64.67
CA PRO A 2 -35.27 -0.15 63.84
C PRO A 2 -35.30 0.28 62.37
N ARG A 3 -34.41 -0.31 61.56
CA ARG A 3 -34.49 -0.24 60.10
C ARG A 3 -35.24 -1.49 59.66
N ASP A 4 -36.32 -1.26 58.91
CA ASP A 4 -37.10 -2.29 58.25
C ASP A 4 -36.20 -3.12 57.31
N GLU A 5 -36.07 -4.42 57.63
CA GLU A 5 -35.51 -5.47 56.77
C GLU A 5 -36.63 -6.22 56.01
N ASP A 6 -37.81 -5.62 55.86
CA ASP A 6 -38.96 -6.20 55.14
C ASP A 6 -38.99 -5.79 53.66
N SER A 7 -37.95 -6.18 52.92
CA SER A 7 -38.06 -6.33 51.47
C SER A 7 -37.19 -7.49 50.98
N LEU A 8 -37.51 -8.69 51.46
CA LEU A 8 -37.04 -9.92 50.83
C LEU A 8 -37.76 -10.08 49.47
N PRO A 9 -37.02 -10.35 48.38
CA PRO A 9 -37.60 -10.55 47.06
C PRO A 9 -38.52 -11.78 47.05
N GLU A 10 -39.63 -11.64 46.31
CA GLU A 10 -40.65 -12.67 46.10
C GLU A 10 -40.09 -14.06 45.71
N PRO A 11 -40.79 -15.15 46.03
CA PRO A 11 -40.33 -16.54 45.86
C PRO A 11 -40.37 -17.03 44.40
N GLY A 12 -39.94 -16.20 43.45
CA GLY A 12 -39.76 -16.53 42.03
C GLY A 12 -38.30 -16.72 41.59
N ASP A 13 -37.31 -16.23 42.35
CA ASP A 13 -35.90 -16.19 41.91
C ASP A 13 -35.01 -17.32 42.44
N ALA A 14 -35.44 -18.01 43.50
CA ALA A 14 -34.68 -19.13 44.07
C ALA A 14 -34.54 -20.28 43.06
N THR A 15 -35.60 -20.58 42.31
CA THR A 15 -35.64 -21.65 41.31
C THR A 15 -34.77 -21.33 40.09
N ALA A 16 -34.72 -20.07 39.63
CA ALA A 16 -33.90 -19.68 38.48
C ALA A 16 -32.39 -19.78 38.79
N ARG A 17 -31.98 -19.33 39.98
CA ARG A 17 -30.58 -19.43 40.41
C ARG A 17 -30.14 -20.88 40.60
N GLU A 18 -31.01 -21.72 41.16
CA GLU A 18 -30.76 -23.15 41.33
C GLU A 18 -30.75 -23.90 39.99
N GLN A 19 -31.61 -23.51 39.04
CA GLN A 19 -31.57 -24.00 37.66
C GLN A 19 -30.27 -23.61 36.94
N VAL A 20 -29.81 -22.37 37.09
CA VAL A 20 -28.53 -21.92 36.49
C VAL A 20 -27.35 -22.67 37.11
N ILE A 21 -27.33 -22.88 38.43
CA ILE A 21 -26.29 -23.67 39.10
C ILE A 21 -26.33 -25.14 38.64
N ARG A 22 -27.52 -25.71 38.48
CA ARG A 22 -27.69 -27.08 37.99
C ARG A 22 -27.28 -27.22 36.52
N LEU A 23 -27.66 -26.28 35.66
CA LEU A 23 -27.23 -26.22 34.25
C LEU A 23 -25.72 -25.97 34.10
N GLN A 24 -25.10 -25.18 34.98
CA GLN A 24 -23.65 -25.01 35.00
C GLN A 24 -22.93 -26.27 35.47
N ARG A 25 -23.48 -26.98 36.47
CA ARG A 25 -22.93 -28.23 36.98
C ARG A 25 -23.10 -29.36 35.97
N ASP A 26 -24.25 -29.43 35.30
CA ASP A 26 -24.56 -30.40 34.25
C ASP A 26 -23.80 -30.08 32.97
N GLY A 27 -23.61 -28.78 32.65
CA GLY A 27 -22.76 -28.32 31.55
C GLY A 27 -21.28 -28.60 31.79
N LEU A 28 -20.78 -28.41 33.02
CA LEU A 28 -19.44 -28.84 33.42
C LEU A 28 -19.29 -30.36 33.38
N ALA A 29 -20.30 -31.12 33.85
CA ALA A 29 -20.30 -32.57 33.77
C ALA A 29 -20.31 -33.06 32.32
N LEU A 30 -21.06 -32.40 31.43
CA LEU A 30 -21.07 -32.67 30.01
C LEU A 30 -19.71 -32.34 29.38
N LEU A 31 -19.10 -31.19 29.71
CA LEU A 31 -17.76 -30.82 29.23
C LEU A 31 -16.69 -31.78 29.75
N THR A 32 -16.80 -32.24 30.99
CA THR A 32 -15.87 -33.21 31.61
C THR A 32 -16.04 -34.57 30.94
N PHE A 33 -17.28 -35.02 30.73
CA PHE A 33 -17.60 -36.24 29.98
C PHE A 33 -17.11 -36.19 28.53
N LEU A 34 -17.22 -35.04 27.86
CA LEU A 34 -16.70 -34.81 26.51
C LEU A 34 -15.17 -34.76 26.47
N ALA A 35 -14.53 -34.26 27.53
CA ALA A 35 -13.08 -34.19 27.66
C ALA A 35 -12.45 -35.56 27.97
N GLU A 36 -13.14 -36.40 28.76
CA GLU A 36 -12.66 -37.72 29.19
C GLU A 36 -12.89 -38.83 28.15
N ARG A 37 -13.63 -38.57 27.06
CA ARG A 37 -13.96 -39.59 26.06
C ARG A 37 -12.69 -40.08 25.31
N PRO A 38 -12.21 -41.31 25.54
CA PRO A 38 -10.90 -41.78 25.06
C PRO A 38 -10.82 -41.99 23.54
N GLY A 39 -11.96 -41.98 22.83
CA GLY A 39 -12.06 -42.11 21.38
C GLY A 39 -12.21 -40.79 20.60
N ARG A 40 -12.00 -39.63 21.23
CA ARG A 40 -12.18 -38.33 20.57
C ARG A 40 -11.11 -38.11 19.51
N ALA A 41 -11.43 -38.47 18.26
CA ALA A 41 -10.65 -38.05 17.10
C ALA A 41 -10.89 -36.55 16.86
N LEU A 42 -9.85 -35.73 17.07
CA LEU A 42 -9.84 -34.31 16.76
C LEU A 42 -9.77 -34.13 15.23
N VAL A 43 -10.88 -34.39 14.55
CA VAL A 43 -11.02 -34.18 13.10
C VAL A 43 -11.54 -32.76 12.85
N GLU A 44 -10.92 -32.04 11.90
CA GLU A 44 -11.35 -30.72 11.45
C GLU A 44 -12.82 -30.76 10.98
N THR A 45 -13.62 -29.84 11.50
CA THR A 45 -15.05 -29.74 11.18
C THR A 45 -15.22 -29.01 9.86
N SER A 46 -15.89 -29.64 8.88
CA SER A 46 -16.18 -28.97 7.60
C SER A 46 -17.42 -28.07 7.72
N ALA A 47 -17.52 -27.02 6.90
CA ALA A 47 -18.69 -26.13 6.90
C ALA A 47 -20.03 -26.89 6.66
N ARG A 48 -20.00 -27.98 5.88
CA ARG A 48 -21.15 -28.87 5.66
C ARG A 48 -21.56 -29.69 6.88
N GLU A 49 -20.71 -29.80 7.88
CA GLU A 49 -21.06 -30.47 9.15
C GLU A 49 -21.74 -29.51 10.12
N LEU A 50 -21.50 -28.19 10.02
CA LEU A 50 -22.26 -27.19 10.77
C LEU A 50 -23.74 -27.14 10.37
N ASP A 51 -24.08 -27.46 9.12
CA ASP A 51 -25.48 -27.60 8.67
C ASP A 51 -26.22 -28.77 9.34
N LYS A 52 -25.50 -29.66 10.03
CA LYS A 52 -26.06 -30.77 10.81
C LYS A 52 -26.26 -30.41 12.28
N VAL A 53 -25.91 -29.19 12.69
CA VAL A 53 -26.26 -28.66 14.01
C VAL A 53 -27.75 -28.41 14.00
N ASP A 54 -28.48 -29.09 14.87
CA ASP A 54 -29.90 -28.84 15.08
C ASP A 54 -30.04 -27.89 16.28
N PRO A 55 -30.23 -26.57 16.05
CA PRO A 55 -30.38 -25.62 17.14
C PRO A 55 -31.66 -25.87 17.95
N GLY A 56 -32.65 -26.57 17.39
CA GLY A 56 -33.88 -26.95 18.10
C GLY A 56 -33.60 -27.87 19.28
N LEU A 57 -32.58 -28.74 19.18
CA LEU A 57 -32.18 -29.63 20.27
C LEU A 57 -31.58 -28.89 21.47
N MET A 58 -31.07 -27.66 21.29
CA MET A 58 -30.55 -26.86 22.42
C MET A 58 -31.66 -26.15 23.21
N ILE A 59 -32.87 -26.08 22.64
CA ILE A 59 -34.04 -25.41 23.23
C ILE A 59 -35.09 -26.43 23.71
N ALA A 60 -35.01 -27.68 23.24
CA ALA A 60 -35.90 -28.76 23.64
C ALA A 60 -35.79 -29.10 25.14
N GLU A 61 -36.88 -29.59 25.73
CA GLU A 61 -36.90 -29.93 27.16
C GLU A 61 -35.90 -31.07 27.48
N PRO A 62 -35.12 -30.98 28.57
CA PRO A 62 -34.12 -31.99 28.91
C PRO A 62 -34.69 -33.40 29.06
N ALA A 63 -35.93 -33.52 29.54
CA ALA A 63 -36.62 -34.80 29.71
C ALA A 63 -36.90 -35.48 28.36
N GLU A 64 -37.28 -34.70 27.33
CA GLU A 64 -37.52 -35.22 25.98
C GLU A 64 -36.23 -35.67 25.29
N ILE A 65 -35.13 -34.96 25.53
CA ILE A 65 -33.81 -35.32 24.98
C ILE A 65 -33.27 -36.58 25.67
N ALA A 66 -33.45 -36.69 26.99
CA ALA A 66 -32.99 -37.85 27.76
C ALA A 66 -33.79 -39.13 27.46
N ALA A 67 -35.07 -39.00 27.11
CA ALA A 67 -35.93 -40.12 26.74
C ALA A 67 -35.57 -40.75 25.39
N ASP A 68 -34.93 -40.00 24.48
CA ASP A 68 -34.53 -40.47 23.15
C ASP A 68 -32.99 -40.49 22.98
N PRO A 69 -32.35 -41.68 22.97
CA PRO A 69 -30.90 -41.79 22.85
C PRO A 69 -30.36 -41.22 21.52
N ALA A 70 -31.18 -41.16 20.45
CA ALA A 70 -30.78 -40.55 19.19
C ALA A 70 -30.70 -39.02 19.28
N ARG A 71 -31.68 -38.38 19.94
CA ARG A 71 -31.69 -36.93 20.21
C ARG A 71 -30.54 -36.54 21.13
N PHE A 72 -30.28 -37.32 22.18
CA PHE A 72 -29.11 -37.10 23.03
C PHE A 72 -27.79 -37.19 22.25
N GLY A 73 -27.65 -38.19 21.38
CA GLY A 73 -26.50 -38.32 20.48
C GLY A 73 -26.33 -37.13 19.53
N ALA A 74 -27.44 -36.60 19.00
CA ALA A 74 -27.46 -35.43 18.12
C ALA A 74 -27.15 -34.13 18.87
N LEU A 75 -27.63 -33.97 20.11
CA LEU A 75 -27.28 -32.84 20.99
C LEU A 75 -25.78 -32.85 21.31
N VAL A 76 -25.24 -34.00 21.73
CA VAL A 76 -23.80 -34.17 22.00
C VAL A 76 -22.97 -33.84 20.76
N ARG A 77 -23.40 -34.30 19.58
CA ARG A 77 -22.72 -33.96 18.32
C ARG A 77 -22.82 -32.47 18.00
N SER A 78 -23.98 -31.85 18.20
CA SER A 78 -24.20 -30.41 17.98
C SER A 78 -23.36 -29.56 18.92
N VAL A 79 -23.29 -29.91 20.21
CA VAL A 79 -22.45 -29.24 21.21
C VAL A 79 -20.96 -29.45 20.93
N ASP A 80 -20.53 -30.61 20.44
CA ASP A 80 -19.13 -30.83 20.04
C ASP A 80 -18.80 -30.06 18.74
N LEU A 81 -19.70 -29.99 17.77
CA LEU A 81 -19.53 -29.19 16.55
C LEU A 81 -19.50 -27.69 16.86
N LEU A 82 -20.42 -27.21 17.69
CA LEU A 82 -20.45 -25.82 18.18
C LEU A 82 -19.26 -25.54 19.08
N GLY A 83 -18.84 -26.48 19.92
CA GLY A 83 -17.65 -26.40 20.75
C GLY A 83 -16.38 -26.33 19.91
N ARG A 84 -16.29 -27.06 18.79
CA ARG A 84 -15.19 -26.95 17.82
C ARG A 84 -15.22 -25.63 17.04
N ALA A 85 -16.42 -25.16 16.69
CA ALA A 85 -16.60 -23.85 16.05
C ALA A 85 -16.29 -22.69 16.99
N ALA A 86 -16.63 -22.82 18.28
CA ALA A 86 -16.45 -21.82 19.32
C ALA A 86 -15.07 -21.88 20.00
N ALA A 87 -14.40 -23.03 20.02
CA ALA A 87 -13.04 -23.23 20.50
C ALA A 87 -12.09 -23.57 19.34
N PRO A 88 -11.68 -22.58 18.54
CA PRO A 88 -10.71 -22.76 17.45
C PRO A 88 -9.32 -23.20 17.95
N ALA A 89 -9.08 -23.19 19.26
CA ALA A 89 -7.85 -23.64 19.90
C ALA A 89 -7.84 -25.18 20.07
N THR A 90 -7.34 -25.88 19.05
CA THR A 90 -7.01 -27.32 19.15
C THR A 90 -5.79 -27.55 20.04
N ALA A 91 -5.66 -28.73 20.64
CA ALA A 91 -4.48 -29.09 21.45
C ALA A 91 -3.15 -28.88 20.69
N THR A 92 -3.15 -29.08 19.37
CA THR A 92 -2.00 -28.81 18.49
C THR A 92 -1.71 -27.31 18.36
N SER A 93 -2.72 -26.47 18.18
CA SER A 93 -2.56 -25.00 18.16
C SER A 93 -2.07 -24.44 19.51
N ILE A 94 -2.53 -25.00 20.63
CA ILE A 94 -2.05 -24.65 21.97
C ILE A 94 -0.57 -25.06 22.13
N ARG A 95 -0.21 -26.28 21.74
CA ARG A 95 1.19 -26.75 21.77
C ARG A 95 2.09 -25.93 20.86
N LEU A 96 1.62 -25.58 19.66
CA LEU A 96 2.35 -24.74 18.71
C LEU A 96 2.54 -23.32 19.25
N THR A 97 1.49 -22.72 19.83
CA THR A 97 1.54 -21.39 20.45
C THR A 97 2.49 -21.40 21.65
N ARG A 98 2.43 -22.42 22.51
CA ARG A 98 3.37 -22.60 23.61
C ARG A 98 4.81 -22.77 23.12
N ALA A 99 5.03 -23.58 22.08
CA ALA A 99 6.34 -23.73 21.43
C ALA A 99 6.84 -22.40 20.83
N TYR A 100 5.93 -21.59 20.30
CA TYR A 100 6.21 -20.27 19.75
C TYR A 100 6.46 -19.21 20.82
N LEU A 101 5.95 -19.32 22.03
CA LEU A 101 6.23 -18.36 23.11
C LEU A 101 7.46 -18.74 23.93
N PHE A 102 7.58 -20.02 24.29
CA PHE A 102 8.59 -20.49 25.26
C PHE A 102 9.71 -21.35 24.65
N GLY A 103 9.63 -21.71 23.37
CA GLY A 103 10.64 -22.55 22.71
C GLY A 103 10.44 -24.05 22.98
N PRO A 104 11.48 -24.89 22.82
CA PRO A 104 11.39 -26.33 23.03
C PRO A 104 11.09 -26.64 24.50
N GLN A 105 9.98 -27.33 24.78
CA GLN A 105 9.59 -27.81 26.12
C GLN A 105 9.26 -29.30 26.08
N PRO A 106 9.35 -30.02 27.23
CA PRO A 106 8.91 -31.40 27.33
C PRO A 106 7.44 -31.55 26.90
N GLY A 107 7.15 -32.54 26.06
CA GLY A 107 5.81 -32.80 25.49
C GLY A 107 5.54 -32.19 24.10
N ILE A 108 6.47 -31.40 23.55
CA ILE A 108 6.38 -30.88 22.17
C ILE A 108 7.16 -31.79 21.23
N THR A 109 6.54 -32.18 20.11
CA THR A 109 7.24 -33.00 19.11
C THR A 109 8.33 -32.17 18.40
N PRO A 110 9.47 -32.77 17.99
CA PRO A 110 10.52 -32.04 17.29
C PRO A 110 10.05 -31.40 15.98
N ARG A 111 8.98 -31.93 15.35
CA ARG A 111 8.34 -31.34 14.17
C ARG A 111 7.63 -30.03 14.52
N GLU A 112 6.87 -29.97 15.62
CA GLU A 112 6.21 -28.76 16.10
C GLU A 112 7.23 -27.68 16.51
N ALA A 113 8.30 -28.07 17.19
CA ALA A 113 9.37 -27.14 17.57
C ALA A 113 10.05 -26.50 16.33
N ARG A 114 10.33 -27.29 15.28
CA ARG A 114 10.86 -26.74 14.01
C ARG A 114 9.88 -25.80 13.32
N ARG A 115 8.58 -26.12 13.33
CA ARG A 115 7.52 -25.25 12.78
C ARG A 115 7.41 -23.93 13.54
N ALA A 116 7.38 -23.97 14.87
CA ALA A 116 7.37 -22.78 15.72
C ALA A 116 8.60 -21.90 15.50
N ARG A 117 9.81 -22.50 15.40
CA ARG A 117 11.03 -21.76 15.04
C ARG A 117 10.92 -21.11 13.67
N ARG A 118 10.48 -21.85 12.63
CA ARG A 118 10.28 -21.27 11.29
C ARG A 118 9.31 -20.10 11.33
N LEU A 119 8.19 -20.23 12.04
CA LEU A 119 7.23 -19.15 12.19
C LEU A 119 7.83 -17.93 12.90
N ARG A 120 8.59 -18.12 14.00
CA ARG A 120 9.32 -17.03 14.66
C ARG A 120 10.24 -16.32 13.68
N PHE A 121 11.03 -17.07 12.92
CA PHE A 121 11.91 -16.50 11.89
C PHE A 121 11.12 -15.78 10.79
N CYS A 122 9.95 -16.29 10.39
CA CYS A 122 9.07 -15.61 9.45
C CYS A 122 8.55 -14.29 10.03
N VAL A 123 8.05 -14.26 11.27
CA VAL A 123 7.55 -13.03 11.91
C VAL A 123 8.65 -12.01 12.10
N LEU A 124 9.81 -12.43 12.63
CA LEU A 124 10.98 -11.56 12.75
C LEU A 124 11.46 -11.07 11.39
N GLY A 125 11.44 -11.92 10.36
CA GLY A 125 11.76 -11.56 9.00
C GLY A 125 10.80 -10.53 8.42
N ILE A 126 9.49 -10.66 8.68
CA ILE A 126 8.47 -9.66 8.29
C ILE A 126 8.72 -8.34 9.03
N GLN A 127 8.97 -8.37 10.34
CA GLN A 127 9.26 -7.17 11.13
C GLN A 127 10.52 -6.45 10.63
N ALA A 128 11.61 -7.18 10.44
CA ALA A 128 12.85 -6.62 9.90
C ALA A 128 12.66 -6.10 8.47
N GLY A 129 11.92 -6.84 7.62
CA GLY A 129 11.58 -6.42 6.27
C GLY A 129 10.74 -5.13 6.25
N LEU A 130 9.77 -5.00 7.15
CA LEU A 130 8.96 -3.78 7.31
C LEU A 130 9.79 -2.59 7.78
N LEU A 131 10.68 -2.79 8.75
CA LEU A 131 11.61 -1.76 9.19
C LEU A 131 12.50 -1.28 8.03
N LEU A 132 13.09 -2.23 7.29
CA LEU A 132 13.93 -1.92 6.13
C LEU A 132 13.13 -1.22 5.02
N ALA A 133 11.92 -1.69 4.72
CA ALA A 133 11.05 -1.06 3.74
C ALA A 133 10.64 0.36 4.17
N GLY A 134 10.37 0.58 5.46
CA GLY A 134 10.07 1.90 6.02
C GLY A 134 11.26 2.85 5.91
N LEU A 135 12.47 2.41 6.28
CA LEU A 135 13.69 3.18 6.11
C LEU A 135 13.96 3.49 4.63
N ALA A 136 13.76 2.51 3.74
CA ALA A 136 13.88 2.71 2.30
C ALA A 136 12.85 3.73 1.78
N ALA A 137 11.60 3.67 2.23
CA ALA A 137 10.57 4.63 1.84
C ALA A 137 10.92 6.06 2.28
N ILE A 138 11.39 6.24 3.52
CA ILE A 138 11.85 7.55 4.03
C ILE A 138 13.03 8.06 3.19
N PHE A 139 14.01 7.21 2.91
CA PHE A 139 15.16 7.57 2.11
C PHE A 139 14.78 7.96 0.67
N LEU A 140 13.88 7.20 0.04
CA LEU A 140 13.37 7.50 -1.31
C LEU A 140 12.55 8.79 -1.34
N LEU A 141 11.78 9.09 -0.28
CA LEU A 141 11.09 10.37 -0.12
C LEU A 141 12.08 11.55 -0.10
N LEU A 142 13.12 11.45 0.73
CA LEU A 142 14.16 12.47 0.82
C LEU A 142 14.85 12.68 -0.53
N LYS A 143 15.17 11.60 -1.25
CA LYS A 143 15.79 11.69 -2.59
C LYS A 143 14.85 12.26 -3.64
N ALA A 144 13.56 11.92 -3.61
CA ALA A 144 12.57 12.48 -4.52
C ALA A 144 12.33 13.98 -4.25
N GLU A 145 12.37 14.42 -2.98
CA GLU A 145 12.28 15.84 -2.61
C GLU A 145 13.53 16.62 -3.04
N GLU A 146 14.72 16.06 -2.82
CA GLU A 146 15.98 16.63 -3.30
C GLU A 146 15.95 16.84 -4.82
N GLY A 147 15.51 15.83 -5.58
CA GLY A 147 15.37 15.93 -7.04
C GLY A 147 14.39 17.04 -7.47
N ARG A 148 13.20 17.10 -6.85
CA ARG A 148 12.21 18.16 -7.12
C ARG A 148 12.77 19.55 -6.84
N ARG A 149 13.51 19.71 -5.73
CA ARG A 149 14.13 20.99 -5.36
C ARG A 149 15.17 21.42 -6.38
N ILE A 150 16.04 20.51 -6.84
CA ILE A 150 17.08 20.83 -7.83
C ILE A 150 16.44 21.23 -9.17
N VAL A 151 15.43 20.49 -9.63
CA VAL A 151 14.69 20.83 -10.86
C VAL A 151 13.97 22.18 -10.72
N GLY A 152 13.33 22.45 -9.58
CA GLY A 152 12.70 23.74 -9.32
C GLY A 152 13.70 24.90 -9.30
N GLN A 153 14.89 24.70 -8.73
CA GLN A 153 15.98 25.69 -8.77
C GLN A 153 16.46 25.94 -10.21
N LEU A 154 16.55 24.89 -11.02
CA LEU A 154 16.96 25.02 -12.42
C LEU A 154 15.94 25.84 -13.23
N ALA A 155 14.65 25.55 -13.07
CA ALA A 155 13.59 26.30 -13.73
C ALA A 155 13.60 27.80 -13.35
N MET A 156 13.85 28.10 -12.06
CA MET A 156 14.00 29.48 -11.59
C MET A 156 15.19 30.19 -12.24
N VAL A 157 16.36 29.53 -12.29
CA VAL A 157 17.57 30.11 -12.92
C VAL A 157 17.35 30.34 -14.42
N ARG A 158 16.66 29.43 -15.13
CA ARG A 158 16.33 29.63 -16.55
C ARG A 158 15.41 30.81 -16.78
N THR A 159 14.40 30.98 -15.93
CA THR A 159 13.49 32.14 -16.00
C THR A 159 14.26 33.45 -15.79
N ASP A 160 15.22 33.45 -14.86
CA ASP A 160 16.09 34.61 -14.60
C ASP A 160 17.05 34.88 -15.77
N LEU A 161 17.62 33.84 -16.38
CA LEU A 161 18.45 33.95 -17.59
C LEU A 161 17.65 34.51 -18.76
N GLU A 162 16.44 33.99 -19.03
CA GLU A 162 15.55 34.50 -20.08
C GLU A 162 15.22 35.98 -19.87
N ARG A 163 14.99 36.39 -18.62
CA ARG A 163 14.78 37.80 -18.27
C ARG A 163 16.02 38.65 -18.58
N SER A 164 17.21 38.18 -18.23
CA SER A 164 18.48 38.87 -18.51
C SER A 164 18.76 38.96 -20.00
N TYR A 165 18.58 37.88 -20.76
CA TYR A 165 18.71 37.88 -22.22
C TYR A 165 17.70 38.81 -22.88
N GLY A 166 16.44 38.81 -22.41
CA GLY A 166 15.41 39.73 -22.90
C GLY A 166 15.71 41.20 -22.58
N ALA A 167 16.41 41.48 -21.48
CA ALA A 167 16.88 42.82 -21.15
C ALA A 167 18.10 43.22 -22.00
N LEU A 168 19.05 42.31 -22.21
CA LEU A 168 20.22 42.52 -23.07
C LEU A 168 19.83 42.76 -24.53
N TRP A 169 18.79 42.09 -25.02
CA TRP A 169 18.27 42.29 -26.37
C TRP A 169 17.70 43.71 -26.61
N LYS A 170 17.34 44.43 -25.55
CA LYS A 170 16.86 45.83 -25.64
C LYS A 170 17.99 46.85 -25.72
N LEU A 171 19.23 46.45 -25.42
CA LEU A 171 20.40 47.31 -25.53
C LEU A 171 20.82 47.45 -26.99
N ASP A 172 21.32 48.62 -27.34
CA ASP A 172 21.88 48.88 -28.67
C ASP A 172 23.34 48.43 -28.70
N ARG A 173 23.61 47.37 -29.48
CA ARG A 173 24.95 46.79 -29.64
C ARG A 173 26.01 47.81 -30.09
N GLN A 174 25.63 48.87 -30.80
CA GLN A 174 26.60 49.86 -31.30
C GLN A 174 27.01 50.88 -30.25
N THR A 175 26.08 51.28 -29.38
CA THR A 175 26.30 52.35 -28.40
C THR A 175 26.57 51.84 -26.99
N ASP A 176 26.11 50.64 -26.65
CA ASP A 176 26.27 50.06 -25.32
C ASP A 176 27.51 49.17 -25.19
N PHE A 177 28.11 48.74 -26.32
CA PHE A 177 29.25 47.82 -26.36
C PHE A 177 30.41 48.32 -27.24
N GLU A 178 31.62 48.01 -26.80
CA GLU A 178 32.88 48.23 -27.54
C GLU A 178 33.39 46.89 -28.07
N LEU A 179 33.73 46.85 -29.35
CA LEU A 179 34.29 45.68 -29.99
C LEU A 179 35.81 45.68 -29.80
N ARG A 180 36.32 44.66 -29.12
CA ARG A 180 37.77 44.48 -28.90
C ARG A 180 38.29 43.19 -29.47
N ARG A 181 39.56 43.23 -29.87
CA ARG A 181 40.31 42.09 -30.42
C ARG A 181 41.24 41.56 -29.33
N PHE A 182 41.09 40.27 -29.03
CA PHE A 182 41.95 39.52 -28.14
C PHE A 182 42.89 38.64 -28.96
N TYR A 183 44.20 38.86 -28.82
CA TYR A 183 45.23 38.03 -29.45
C TYR A 183 46.45 37.91 -28.52
N ARG A 184 46.82 36.67 -28.16
CA ARG A 184 47.97 36.38 -27.27
C ARG A 184 47.99 37.19 -25.95
N GLY A 185 46.82 37.48 -25.39
CA GLY A 185 46.70 38.25 -24.15
C GLY A 185 46.79 39.77 -24.33
N GLU A 186 47.03 40.27 -25.54
CA GLU A 186 46.86 41.69 -25.85
C GLU A 186 45.38 41.97 -26.16
N ASP A 187 44.88 43.06 -25.56
CA ASP A 187 43.53 43.59 -25.76
C ASP A 187 43.64 44.93 -26.49
N ALA A 188 43.21 44.97 -27.75
CA ALA A 188 43.26 46.17 -28.59
C ALA A 188 41.86 46.56 -29.09
N PRO A 189 41.49 47.86 -29.02
CA PRO A 189 40.29 48.34 -29.69
C PRO A 189 40.44 48.19 -31.21
N ILE A 190 39.35 47.85 -31.90
CA ILE A 190 39.35 47.83 -33.36
C ILE A 190 39.14 49.26 -33.87
N ASP A 191 40.13 49.79 -34.57
CA ASP A 191 40.07 51.12 -35.18
C ASP A 191 38.88 51.25 -36.15
N GLN A 192 38.37 52.48 -36.29
CA GLN A 192 37.14 52.78 -37.04
C GLN A 192 37.22 52.43 -38.54
N GLU A 193 38.41 52.22 -39.09
CA GLU A 193 38.63 52.01 -40.52
C GLU A 193 38.02 50.68 -41.03
N ASP A 194 37.80 49.70 -40.15
CA ASP A 194 37.29 48.38 -40.52
C ASP A 194 35.77 48.23 -40.26
N ALA A 195 35.00 49.22 -40.72
CA ALA A 195 33.55 49.32 -40.49
C ALA A 195 32.76 48.09 -40.96
N ALA A 196 33.22 47.40 -42.00
CA ALA A 196 32.61 46.16 -42.49
C ALA A 196 32.81 45.00 -41.50
N THR A 197 34.04 44.81 -41.02
CA THR A 197 34.41 43.82 -40.00
C THR A 197 33.63 44.08 -38.70
N ARG A 198 33.52 45.35 -38.29
CA ARG A 198 32.75 45.75 -37.11
C ARG A 198 31.27 45.42 -37.23
N ARG A 199 30.63 45.71 -38.37
CA ARG A 199 29.20 45.37 -38.58
C ARG A 199 28.97 43.87 -38.57
N ALA A 200 29.84 43.11 -39.25
CA ALA A 200 29.75 41.65 -39.25
C ALA A 200 29.89 41.08 -37.82
N ALA A 201 30.93 41.50 -37.08
CA ALA A 201 31.19 41.07 -35.71
C ALA A 201 30.05 41.42 -34.74
N LEU A 202 29.46 42.62 -34.86
CA LEU A 202 28.34 43.04 -34.00
C LEU A 202 27.09 42.16 -34.18
N THR A 203 26.90 41.55 -35.36
CA THR A 203 25.76 40.65 -35.60
C THR A 203 25.97 39.24 -35.07
N THR A 204 27.21 38.74 -35.14
CA THR A 204 27.52 37.32 -34.87
C THR A 204 28.03 37.05 -33.46
N LEU A 205 28.64 38.03 -32.79
CA LEU A 205 29.25 37.82 -31.48
C LEU A 205 28.22 37.74 -30.36
N GLU A 206 28.45 36.81 -29.44
CA GLU A 206 27.69 36.70 -28.21
C GLU A 206 27.98 37.88 -27.27
N MET A 207 26.93 38.38 -26.61
CA MET A 207 27.03 39.47 -25.64
C MET A 207 27.48 38.92 -24.29
N CYS A 208 28.31 39.68 -23.56
CA CYS A 208 28.67 39.40 -22.16
C CYS A 208 29.47 38.10 -21.94
N TRP A 209 30.55 37.88 -22.70
CA TRP A 209 31.41 36.73 -22.50
C TRP A 209 32.18 36.80 -21.15
N PRO A 210 32.26 35.71 -20.36
CA PRO A 210 33.07 35.70 -19.15
C PRO A 210 34.55 35.88 -19.49
N VAL A 211 35.16 36.96 -19.00
CA VAL A 211 36.59 37.23 -19.17
C VAL A 211 37.35 36.31 -18.23
N ASP A 212 37.78 35.15 -18.74
CA ASP A 212 38.78 34.32 -18.08
C ASP A 212 40.10 34.42 -18.87
N PRO A 213 40.96 35.42 -18.55
CA PRO A 213 42.14 35.72 -19.35
C PRO A 213 43.23 34.64 -19.22
N SER A 214 43.14 33.75 -18.23
CA SER A 214 44.19 32.78 -17.91
C SER A 214 44.15 31.48 -18.70
N ASN A 215 43.05 31.17 -19.40
CA ASN A 215 42.90 29.88 -20.12
C ASN A 215 43.14 29.97 -21.63
N ALA A 216 43.62 31.11 -22.13
CA ALA A 216 43.81 31.32 -23.57
C ALA A 216 45.13 30.71 -24.09
N GLY A 217 45.16 29.37 -24.21
CA GLY A 217 45.99 28.69 -25.20
C GLY A 217 45.49 28.89 -26.65
N VAL A 218 44.63 29.89 -26.86
CA VAL A 218 43.96 30.16 -28.13
C VAL A 218 44.96 30.89 -29.05
N THR A 219 45.43 30.18 -30.07
CA THR A 219 46.30 30.73 -31.12
C THR A 219 45.53 31.58 -32.13
N ALA A 220 44.19 31.52 -32.12
CA ALA A 220 43.31 32.30 -32.98
C ALA A 220 43.02 33.69 -32.41
N THR A 221 42.88 34.67 -33.30
CA THR A 221 42.34 35.98 -32.94
C THR A 221 40.86 35.83 -32.58
N GLU A 222 40.45 36.29 -31.40
CA GLU A 222 39.07 36.28 -30.95
C GLU A 222 38.54 37.71 -30.83
N TYR A 223 37.35 37.97 -31.35
CA TYR A 223 36.68 39.27 -31.23
C TYR A 223 35.61 39.17 -30.15
N ARG A 224 35.52 40.17 -29.26
CA ARG A 224 34.54 40.17 -28.15
C ARG A 224 33.90 41.54 -27.98
N LEU A 225 32.66 41.53 -27.49
CA LEU A 225 31.90 42.73 -27.14
C LEU A 225 32.02 42.99 -25.64
N LEU A 226 32.59 44.14 -25.28
CA LEU A 226 32.73 44.58 -23.89
C LEU A 226 31.68 45.66 -23.57
N PRO A 227 30.98 45.57 -22.43
CA PRO A 227 29.98 46.56 -22.06
C PRO A 227 30.63 47.89 -21.63
N VAL A 228 30.28 48.98 -22.30
CA VAL A 228 30.82 50.33 -22.01
C VAL A 228 29.94 51.08 -21.04
N LYS A 229 28.62 51.04 -21.24
CA LYS A 229 27.66 51.75 -20.38
C LYS A 229 27.44 50.99 -19.06
N PRO A 230 27.18 51.70 -17.95
CA PRO A 230 26.97 51.06 -16.64
C PRO A 230 25.79 50.08 -16.66
N GLN A 231 24.73 50.38 -17.41
CA GLN A 231 23.57 49.47 -17.55
C GLN A 231 23.95 48.15 -18.25
N ALA A 232 24.80 48.21 -19.28
CA ALA A 232 25.29 47.01 -19.96
C ALA A 232 26.22 46.21 -19.05
N GLN A 233 27.05 46.90 -18.26
CA GLN A 233 27.95 46.26 -17.29
C GLN A 233 27.18 45.49 -16.22
N THR A 234 26.13 46.09 -15.63
CA THR A 234 25.29 45.41 -14.64
C THR A 234 24.57 44.21 -15.21
N LEU A 235 24.01 44.32 -16.43
CA LEU A 235 23.33 43.20 -17.07
C LEU A 235 24.30 42.06 -17.43
N CYS A 236 25.51 42.39 -17.89
CA CYS A 236 26.54 41.39 -18.15
C CYS A 236 27.04 40.72 -16.86
N SER A 237 27.21 41.46 -15.76
CA SER A 237 27.59 40.85 -14.47
C SER A 237 26.49 39.95 -13.91
N ASP A 238 25.23 40.36 -14.04
CA ASP A 238 24.08 39.56 -13.60
C ASP A 238 23.95 38.29 -14.43
N LEU A 239 24.10 38.38 -15.76
CA LEU A 239 24.11 37.22 -16.65
C LEU A 239 25.24 36.25 -16.26
N ALA A 240 26.46 36.74 -16.07
CA ALA A 240 27.60 35.91 -15.67
C ALA A 240 27.37 35.23 -14.32
N GLN A 241 26.74 35.92 -13.37
CA GLN A 241 26.37 35.34 -12.08
C GLN A 241 25.27 34.27 -12.22
N GLN A 242 24.26 34.50 -13.05
CA GLN A 242 23.18 33.55 -13.31
C GLN A 242 23.70 32.30 -14.02
N GLN A 243 24.57 32.45 -15.02
CA GLN A 243 25.25 31.33 -15.67
C GLN A 243 26.01 30.49 -14.64
N LYS A 244 26.81 31.12 -13.76
CA LYS A 244 27.49 30.41 -12.66
C LYS A 244 26.53 29.65 -11.74
N ARG A 245 25.38 30.23 -11.41
CA ARG A 245 24.34 29.54 -10.62
C ARG A 245 23.77 28.35 -11.38
N GLU A 246 23.53 28.50 -12.68
CA GLU A 246 23.07 27.41 -13.54
C GLU A 246 24.06 26.24 -13.51
N MET A 247 25.37 26.52 -13.65
CA MET A 247 26.43 25.49 -13.58
C MET A 247 26.39 24.73 -12.25
N LEU A 248 26.25 25.44 -11.13
CA LEU A 248 26.20 24.84 -9.80
C LEU A 248 24.95 23.95 -9.63
N VAL A 249 23.80 24.38 -10.17
CA VAL A 249 22.58 23.58 -10.14
C VAL A 249 22.72 22.34 -11.01
N TYR A 250 23.34 22.43 -12.19
CA TYR A 250 23.61 21.27 -13.03
C TYR A 250 24.59 20.29 -12.39
N ALA A 251 25.64 20.77 -11.75
CA ALA A 251 26.58 19.90 -11.03
C ALA A 251 25.85 19.10 -9.93
N ARG A 252 24.91 19.73 -9.21
CA ARG A 252 24.04 19.05 -8.23
C ARG A 252 23.08 18.06 -8.89
N LEU A 253 22.48 18.41 -10.03
CA LEU A 253 21.59 17.52 -10.78
C LEU A 253 22.34 16.27 -11.29
N ALA A 254 23.56 16.45 -11.78
CA ALA A 254 24.42 15.36 -12.21
C ALA A 254 24.78 14.44 -11.02
N ALA A 255 25.18 15.03 -9.89
CA ALA A 255 25.46 14.27 -8.66
C ALA A 255 24.23 13.47 -8.19
N TRP A 256 23.04 14.08 -8.22
CA TRP A 256 21.79 13.40 -7.87
C TRP A 256 21.47 12.24 -8.81
N ASN A 257 21.61 12.43 -10.13
CA ASN A 257 21.40 11.36 -11.10
C ASN A 257 22.38 10.20 -10.89
N CYS A 258 23.62 10.53 -10.53
CA CYS A 258 24.65 9.57 -10.18
C CYS A 258 24.31 8.75 -8.93
N ASP A 259 23.88 9.42 -7.86
CA ASP A 259 23.38 8.74 -6.66
C ASP A 259 22.20 7.82 -6.99
N MET A 260 21.26 8.27 -7.83
CA MET A 260 20.11 7.48 -8.23
C MET A 260 20.48 6.26 -9.09
N MET A 261 21.47 6.38 -9.99
CA MET A 261 21.96 5.24 -10.76
C MET A 261 22.60 4.17 -9.85
N ARG A 262 23.25 4.58 -8.76
CA ARG A 262 23.80 3.66 -7.74
C ARG A 262 22.72 2.97 -6.92
N LEU A 263 21.54 3.56 -6.79
CA LEU A 263 20.40 2.98 -6.08
C LEU A 263 19.62 1.97 -6.95
N ASN A 264 19.85 1.92 -8.26
CA ASN A 264 19.15 0.99 -9.13
C ASN A 264 19.65 -0.46 -8.89
N PRO A 265 18.80 -1.38 -8.38
CA PRO A 265 19.21 -2.76 -8.10
C PRO A 265 19.62 -3.53 -9.36
N LEU A 266 19.14 -3.13 -10.55
CA LEU A 266 19.57 -3.72 -11.81
C LEU A 266 21.04 -3.42 -12.12
N ASN A 267 21.55 -2.28 -11.64
CA ASN A 267 22.95 -1.89 -11.80
C ASN A 267 23.87 -2.54 -10.76
N TRP A 268 23.36 -2.99 -9.61
CA TRP A 268 24.19 -3.59 -8.54
C TRP A 268 24.99 -4.82 -9.00
N ARG A 269 24.56 -5.47 -10.08
CA ARG A 269 25.31 -6.57 -10.71
C ARG A 269 26.60 -6.10 -11.41
N ASN A 270 26.60 -4.89 -11.96
CA ASN A 270 27.68 -4.34 -12.77
C ASN A 270 28.51 -3.30 -11.99
N THR A 271 27.89 -2.56 -11.07
CA THR A 271 28.53 -1.63 -10.16
C THR A 271 28.35 -2.16 -8.74
N PRO A 272 29.32 -2.95 -8.23
CA PRO A 272 29.20 -3.48 -6.89
C PRO A 272 29.23 -2.31 -5.90
N LEU A 273 28.41 -2.43 -4.85
CA LEU A 273 28.19 -1.35 -3.90
C LEU A 273 29.53 -0.87 -3.27
N PRO A 274 29.66 0.41 -2.87
CA PRO A 274 30.95 1.01 -2.47
C PRO A 274 31.76 0.23 -1.42
N TRP A 275 31.08 -0.34 -0.42
CA TRP A 275 31.63 -1.22 0.61
C TRP A 275 32.27 -2.52 0.11
N SER A 276 32.07 -2.93 -1.15
CA SER A 276 32.66 -4.17 -1.68
C SER A 276 34.13 -4.02 -2.09
N GLY A 277 34.74 -2.84 -1.96
CA GLY A 277 36.18 -2.60 -2.17
C GLY A 277 36.72 -2.87 -3.58
N ARG A 278 35.84 -3.13 -4.56
CA ARG A 278 36.24 -3.30 -5.97
C ARG A 278 36.13 -1.96 -6.67
N GLY A 279 37.26 -1.38 -7.06
CA GLY A 279 37.35 -0.13 -7.82
C GLY A 279 36.80 -0.27 -9.24
N ALA A 280 35.48 -0.39 -9.37
CA ALA A 280 34.82 -0.19 -10.64
C ALA A 280 35.03 1.26 -11.08
N ALA A 281 35.28 1.48 -12.36
CA ALA A 281 35.34 2.81 -12.94
C ALA A 281 34.03 3.53 -12.57
N ASP A 282 34.13 4.58 -11.77
CA ASP A 282 32.97 5.32 -11.32
C ASP A 282 32.34 5.95 -12.56
N PRO A 283 31.14 5.51 -13.01
CA PRO A 283 30.49 6.13 -14.18
C PRO A 283 30.19 7.61 -13.94
N CYS A 284 30.35 8.06 -12.70
CA CYS A 284 30.20 9.42 -12.21
C CYS A 284 31.52 10.10 -11.82
N GLY A 285 32.66 9.42 -12.00
CA GLY A 285 33.98 9.94 -11.66
C GLY A 285 34.54 10.92 -12.69
N GLN A 286 33.95 10.97 -13.89
CA GLN A 286 34.20 12.07 -14.80
C GLN A 286 33.25 13.22 -14.43
N PRO A 287 33.77 14.40 -14.07
CA PRO A 287 32.90 15.58 -13.91
C PRO A 287 32.09 15.75 -15.19
N PRO A 288 30.81 16.16 -15.12
CA PRO A 288 30.05 16.44 -16.32
C PRO A 288 30.89 17.35 -17.19
N ALA A 289 31.17 16.91 -18.42
CA ALA A 289 32.08 17.58 -19.34
C ALA A 289 31.81 19.09 -19.31
N GLU A 290 32.88 19.87 -19.15
CA GLU A 290 32.86 21.33 -19.06
C GLU A 290 31.90 21.92 -20.12
N LEU A 291 31.33 23.08 -19.79
CA LEU A 291 30.20 23.77 -20.41
C LEU A 291 30.35 24.17 -21.88
N LEU A 292 30.82 23.25 -22.72
CA LEU A 292 30.82 23.42 -24.14
C LEU A 292 29.37 23.36 -24.64
N PRO A 293 28.94 24.31 -25.49
CA PRO A 293 27.62 24.31 -26.12
C PRO A 293 27.26 22.98 -26.80
N SER A 294 28.26 22.18 -27.20
CA SER A 294 28.09 20.84 -27.74
C SER A 294 27.43 19.84 -26.78
N HIS A 295 27.40 20.10 -25.47
CA HIS A 295 26.83 19.20 -24.47
C HIS A 295 25.42 19.57 -24.01
N ALA A 296 24.81 20.64 -24.52
CA ALA A 296 23.43 21.03 -24.17
C ALA A 296 22.41 19.90 -24.40
N ALA A 297 22.63 19.07 -25.43
CA ALA A 297 21.80 17.89 -25.70
C ALA A 297 21.90 16.81 -24.61
N ASP A 298 23.08 16.65 -24.00
CA ASP A 298 23.28 15.72 -22.89
C ASP A 298 22.60 16.23 -21.62
N TRP A 299 22.44 17.54 -21.47
CA TRP A 299 21.85 18.15 -20.27
C TRP A 299 20.33 18.08 -20.28
N ARG A 300 19.69 18.27 -21.44
CA ARG A 300 18.25 18.06 -21.57
C ARG A 300 17.88 16.60 -21.25
N ARG A 301 18.76 15.65 -21.55
CA ARG A 301 18.59 14.25 -21.15
C ARG A 301 18.71 14.05 -19.64
N THR A 302 19.61 14.75 -18.94
CA THR A 302 19.74 14.58 -17.48
C THR A 302 18.53 15.12 -16.74
N GLU A 303 17.98 16.25 -17.17
CA GLU A 303 16.74 16.81 -16.61
C GLU A 303 15.53 15.90 -16.83
N LEU A 304 15.33 15.41 -18.06
CA LEU A 304 14.25 14.46 -18.36
C LEU A 304 14.35 13.20 -17.51
N ARG A 305 15.56 12.62 -17.38
CA ARG A 305 15.82 11.47 -16.51
C ARG A 305 15.51 11.76 -15.05
N THR A 306 15.86 12.94 -14.55
CA THR A 306 15.55 13.32 -13.17
C THR A 306 14.05 13.44 -12.97
N ASN A 307 13.33 14.10 -13.88
CA ASN A 307 11.87 14.22 -13.80
C ASN A 307 11.19 12.84 -13.85
N GLU A 308 11.56 12.00 -14.79
CA GLU A 308 11.05 10.62 -14.90
C GLU A 308 11.38 9.79 -13.65
N ALA A 309 12.59 9.90 -13.12
CA ALA A 309 12.99 9.18 -11.91
C ALA A 309 12.24 9.67 -10.68
N VAL A 310 12.09 10.98 -10.49
CA VAL A 310 11.32 11.58 -9.40
C VAL A 310 9.85 11.17 -9.49
N GLN A 311 9.24 11.24 -10.68
CA GLN A 311 7.87 10.79 -10.91
C GLN A 311 7.72 9.28 -10.68
N GLY A 312 8.69 8.48 -11.14
CA GLY A 312 8.66 7.03 -10.94
C GLY A 312 8.79 6.63 -9.47
N LEU A 313 9.66 7.33 -8.73
CA LEU A 313 9.86 7.14 -7.30
C LEU A 313 8.62 7.51 -6.50
N SER A 314 8.14 8.75 -6.66
CA SER A 314 7.03 9.30 -5.88
C SER A 314 5.68 8.72 -6.30
N GLY A 315 5.53 8.44 -7.59
CA GLY A 315 4.33 7.90 -8.19
C GLY A 315 4.21 6.40 -8.01
N TYR A 316 5.19 5.61 -8.42
CA TYR A 316 4.99 4.15 -8.48
C TYR A 316 5.63 3.42 -7.31
N LEU A 317 6.91 3.70 -7.05
CA LEU A 317 7.69 2.92 -6.09
C LEU A 317 7.23 3.18 -4.65
N LEU A 318 7.00 4.45 -4.29
CA LEU A 318 6.62 4.81 -2.94
C LEU A 318 5.25 4.26 -2.53
N PRO A 319 4.17 4.41 -3.33
CA PRO A 319 2.87 3.86 -2.97
C PRO A 319 2.88 2.33 -2.92
N LEU A 320 3.65 1.67 -3.79
CA LEU A 320 3.85 0.22 -3.73
C LEU A 320 4.51 -0.20 -2.40
N LEU A 321 5.60 0.47 -2.00
CA LEU A 321 6.27 0.19 -0.73
C LEU A 321 5.36 0.46 0.47
N LEU A 322 4.64 1.59 0.47
CA LEU A 322 3.74 1.96 1.55
C LEU A 322 2.52 1.05 1.65
N GLY A 323 1.97 0.60 0.52
CA GLY A 323 0.93 -0.43 0.49
C GLY A 323 1.42 -1.76 1.05
N GLY A 324 2.64 -2.17 0.70
CA GLY A 324 3.30 -3.35 1.28
C GLY A 324 3.52 -3.20 2.79
N ILE A 325 3.94 -2.02 3.26
CA ILE A 325 4.10 -1.73 4.68
C ILE A 325 2.76 -1.82 5.42
N GLY A 326 1.71 -1.19 4.88
CA GLY A 326 0.35 -1.28 5.43
C GLY A 326 -0.13 -2.74 5.54
N GLY A 327 0.06 -3.52 4.47
CA GLY A 327 -0.27 -4.95 4.45
C GLY A 327 0.51 -5.78 5.46
N GLY A 328 1.80 -5.47 5.66
CA GLY A 328 2.60 -6.16 6.68
C GLY A 328 2.21 -5.80 8.11
N VAL A 329 1.87 -4.53 8.38
CA VAL A 329 1.32 -4.13 9.69
C VAL A 329 -0.01 -4.85 9.96
N TYR A 330 -0.89 -4.93 8.95
CA TYR A 330 -2.13 -5.71 9.05
C TYR A 330 -1.87 -7.17 9.42
N VAL A 331 -0.94 -7.82 8.71
CA VAL A 331 -0.54 -9.21 8.98
C VAL A 331 0.00 -9.37 10.40
N LEU A 332 0.88 -8.48 10.86
CA LEU A 332 1.44 -8.56 12.22
C LEU A 332 0.35 -8.41 13.29
N ARG A 333 -0.57 -7.46 13.11
CA ARG A 333 -1.73 -7.29 13.98
C ARG A 333 -2.59 -8.56 14.00
N ARG A 334 -2.89 -9.11 12.83
CA ARG A 334 -3.69 -10.33 12.71
C ARG A 334 -2.99 -11.53 13.38
N MET A 335 -1.67 -11.64 13.24
CA MET A 335 -0.91 -12.68 13.91
C MET A 335 -0.90 -12.49 15.44
N ASP A 336 -0.83 -11.27 15.94
CA ASP A 336 -0.95 -10.97 17.37
C ASP A 336 -2.34 -11.36 17.91
N GLU A 337 -3.41 -11.05 17.17
CA GLU A 337 -4.77 -11.50 17.48
C GLU A 337 -4.86 -13.03 17.53
N LEU A 338 -4.31 -13.73 16.52
CA LEU A 338 -4.29 -15.20 16.47
C LEU A 338 -3.44 -15.83 17.58
N LEU A 339 -2.36 -15.17 18.00
CA LEU A 339 -1.52 -15.60 19.12
C LEU A 339 -2.28 -15.43 20.45
N ARG A 340 -3.01 -14.33 20.63
CA ARG A 340 -3.86 -14.09 21.81
C ARG A 340 -5.02 -15.07 21.90
N SER A 341 -5.62 -15.44 20.76
CA SER A 341 -6.69 -16.45 20.71
C SER A 341 -6.18 -17.89 20.71
N SER A 342 -4.86 -18.13 20.64
CA SER A 342 -4.22 -19.44 20.55
C SER A 342 -4.61 -20.28 19.32
N THR A 343 -5.05 -19.63 18.23
CA THR A 343 -5.58 -20.29 17.03
C THR A 343 -4.58 -20.36 15.88
N LEU A 344 -3.29 -20.25 16.19
CA LEU A 344 -2.29 -20.05 15.16
C LEU A 344 -2.03 -21.35 14.38
N THR A 345 -2.14 -21.28 13.06
CA THR A 345 -1.89 -22.42 12.16
C THR A 345 -0.64 -22.22 11.32
N ALA A 346 -0.02 -23.32 10.88
CA ALA A 346 1.18 -23.25 10.03
C ALA A 346 0.90 -22.66 8.63
N ARG A 347 -0.36 -22.68 8.19
CA ARG A 347 -0.77 -22.20 6.86
C ARG A 347 -0.89 -20.67 6.81
N ASP A 348 -1.06 -20.05 7.98
CA ASP A 348 -1.21 -18.59 8.11
C ASP A 348 0.02 -17.83 7.62
N GLY A 349 1.22 -18.42 7.69
CA GLY A 349 2.46 -17.78 7.24
C GLY A 349 2.51 -17.54 5.73
N MET A 350 2.09 -18.50 4.91
CA MET A 350 2.07 -18.33 3.45
C MET A 350 0.94 -17.40 3.00
N ALA A 351 -0.23 -17.50 3.65
CA ALA A 351 -1.35 -16.60 3.39
C ALA A 351 -1.01 -15.15 3.76
N ALA A 352 -0.24 -14.94 4.84
CA ALA A 352 0.28 -13.65 5.25
C ALA A 352 1.16 -13.00 4.16
N VAL A 353 2.13 -13.75 3.61
CA VAL A 353 2.99 -13.23 2.52
C VAL A 353 2.16 -12.83 1.30
N GLY A 354 1.18 -13.67 0.91
CA GLY A 354 0.27 -13.36 -0.20
C GLY A 354 -0.51 -12.05 0.01
N ARG A 355 -0.97 -11.79 1.24
CA ARG A 355 -1.66 -10.53 1.58
C ARG A 355 -0.75 -9.31 1.48
N ILE A 356 0.51 -9.42 1.92
CA ILE A 356 1.48 -8.32 1.83
C ILE A 356 1.75 -7.98 0.35
N VAL A 357 1.98 -9.00 -0.48
CA VAL A 357 2.19 -8.81 -1.92
C VAL A 357 0.97 -8.17 -2.58
N LEU A 358 -0.22 -8.66 -2.27
CA LEU A 358 -1.47 -8.12 -2.81
C LEU A 358 -1.66 -6.65 -2.39
N ALA A 359 -1.41 -6.31 -1.13
CA ALA A 359 -1.46 -4.94 -0.63
C ALA A 359 -0.45 -4.01 -1.33
N ALA A 360 0.77 -4.48 -1.58
CA ALA A 360 1.78 -3.73 -2.32
C ALA A 360 1.35 -3.47 -3.77
N VAL A 361 0.83 -4.50 -4.45
CA VAL A 361 0.33 -4.38 -5.83
C VAL A 361 -0.84 -3.39 -5.91
N PHE A 362 -1.79 -3.45 -4.99
CA PHE A 362 -2.88 -2.48 -4.92
C PHE A 362 -2.39 -1.05 -4.65
N GLY A 363 -1.39 -0.89 -3.77
CA GLY A 363 -0.75 0.41 -3.56
C GLY A 363 -0.12 0.99 -4.83
N GLY A 364 0.55 0.16 -5.63
CA GLY A 364 1.11 0.57 -6.93
C GLY A 364 0.04 0.86 -7.98
N LEU A 365 -1.02 0.05 -8.07
CA LEU A 365 -2.14 0.26 -8.98
C LEU A 365 -2.89 1.55 -8.68
N LEU A 366 -3.06 1.89 -7.40
CA LEU A 366 -3.73 3.13 -7.00
C LEU A 366 -3.00 4.34 -7.60
N ALA A 367 -1.67 4.34 -7.59
CA ALA A 367 -0.92 5.43 -8.20
C ALA A 367 -0.97 5.47 -9.73
N LEU A 368 -1.08 4.31 -10.39
CA LEU A 368 -1.32 4.26 -11.84
C LEU A 368 -2.69 4.85 -12.21
N VAL A 369 -3.71 4.63 -11.39
CA VAL A 369 -5.08 5.08 -11.67
C VAL A 369 -5.28 6.57 -11.38
N PHE A 370 -4.75 7.07 -10.27
CA PHE A 370 -4.99 8.45 -9.82
C PHE A 370 -3.92 9.47 -10.26
N GLY A 371 -2.85 9.03 -10.93
CA GLY A 371 -1.74 9.89 -11.31
C GLY A 371 -0.86 10.26 -10.10
N THR A 372 0.09 11.19 -10.27
CA THR A 372 1.03 11.58 -9.18
C THR A 372 0.77 12.94 -8.59
N ASP A 373 0.03 13.79 -9.31
CA ASP A 373 0.10 15.23 -9.12
C ASP A 373 -1.07 15.79 -8.31
N GLU A 374 -2.15 15.04 -8.15
CA GLU A 374 -3.33 15.49 -7.41
C GLU A 374 -3.60 14.63 -6.16
N PRO A 375 -3.89 15.26 -5.00
CA PRO A 375 -4.34 14.53 -3.83
C PRO A 375 -5.72 13.92 -4.10
N VAL A 376 -5.87 12.64 -3.76
CA VAL A 376 -7.15 11.93 -3.93
C VAL A 376 -8.12 12.41 -2.85
N LYS A 377 -9.21 13.05 -3.30
CA LYS A 377 -10.31 13.50 -2.45
C LYS A 377 -11.38 12.42 -2.35
N LEU A 378 -11.63 11.93 -1.15
CA LEU A 378 -12.73 11.00 -0.84
C LEU A 378 -13.61 11.65 0.22
N GLY A 379 -14.75 12.18 -0.22
CA GLY A 379 -15.63 13.00 0.62
C GLY A 379 -14.95 14.31 1.04
N SER A 380 -14.90 14.57 2.35
CA SER A 380 -14.31 15.79 2.93
C SER A 380 -12.81 15.70 3.21
N PHE A 381 -12.16 14.55 2.97
CA PHE A 381 -10.76 14.34 3.29
C PHE A 381 -9.92 14.28 2.01
N SER A 382 -8.88 15.13 1.95
CA SER A 382 -7.82 15.04 0.94
C SER A 382 -6.59 14.40 1.57
N LEU A 383 -6.24 13.20 1.12
CA LEU A 383 -5.03 12.50 1.55
C LEU A 383 -4.10 12.32 0.36
N THR A 384 -2.79 12.25 0.62
CA THR A 384 -1.81 11.93 -0.41
C THR A 384 -2.01 10.49 -0.88
N ILE A 385 -1.65 10.22 -2.14
CA ILE A 385 -1.73 8.88 -2.75
C ILE A 385 -0.94 7.85 -1.94
N ALA A 386 0.22 8.26 -1.45
CA ALA A 386 1.06 7.49 -0.54
C ALA A 386 0.31 7.07 0.74
N ALA A 387 -0.43 7.99 1.37
CA ALA A 387 -1.23 7.69 2.55
C ALA A 387 -2.40 6.75 2.21
N TRP A 388 -3.07 6.98 1.08
CA TRP A 388 -4.12 6.08 0.59
C TRP A 388 -3.61 4.66 0.34
N ALA A 389 -2.45 4.50 -0.28
CA ALA A 389 -1.84 3.20 -0.51
C ALA A 389 -1.53 2.48 0.81
N PHE A 390 -1.01 3.19 1.81
CA PHE A 390 -0.82 2.64 3.15
C PHE A 390 -2.13 2.19 3.79
N PHE A 391 -3.18 3.03 3.78
CA PHE A 391 -4.49 2.67 4.34
C PHE A 391 -5.13 1.50 3.61
N LEU A 392 -5.02 1.46 2.28
CA LEU A 392 -5.50 0.36 1.46
C LEU A 392 -4.81 -0.96 1.83
N GLY A 393 -3.50 -0.92 2.05
CA GLY A 393 -2.76 -2.09 2.52
C GLY A 393 -3.15 -2.49 3.94
N TYR A 394 -3.31 -1.53 4.85
CA TYR A 394 -3.67 -1.77 6.25
C TYR A 394 -5.09 -2.31 6.45
N ALA A 395 -6.05 -1.81 5.66
CA ALA A 395 -7.47 -2.13 5.77
C ALA A 395 -7.99 -2.92 4.56
N LEU A 396 -7.14 -3.73 3.93
CA LEU A 396 -7.42 -4.40 2.66
C LEU A 396 -8.75 -5.18 2.68
N GLU A 397 -9.05 -5.92 3.75
CA GLU A 397 -10.29 -6.69 3.85
C GLU A 397 -11.53 -5.81 3.91
N THR A 398 -11.47 -4.69 4.64
CA THR A 398 -12.58 -3.74 4.71
C THR A 398 -12.79 -3.10 3.34
N VAL A 399 -11.71 -2.71 2.66
CA VAL A 399 -11.81 -2.09 1.33
C VAL A 399 -12.38 -3.08 0.31
N LEU A 400 -11.90 -4.32 0.27
CA LEU A 400 -12.43 -5.35 -0.62
C LEU A 400 -13.92 -5.60 -0.36
N ARG A 401 -14.34 -5.73 0.91
CA ARG A 401 -15.77 -5.87 1.25
C ARG A 401 -16.60 -4.68 0.81
N THR A 402 -16.08 -3.46 0.95
CA THR A 402 -16.80 -2.27 0.47
C THR A 402 -16.88 -2.22 -1.04
N LEU A 403 -15.85 -2.68 -1.75
CA LEU A 403 -15.85 -2.78 -3.21
C LEU A 403 -16.83 -3.85 -3.68
N ASP A 404 -16.84 -5.03 -3.06
CA ASP A 404 -17.79 -6.11 -3.37
C ASP A 404 -19.23 -5.63 -3.16
N ALA A 405 -19.52 -4.98 -2.03
CA ALA A 405 -20.84 -4.42 -1.76
C ALA A 405 -21.24 -3.32 -2.76
N ALA A 406 -20.30 -2.47 -3.17
CA ALA A 406 -20.54 -1.44 -4.18
C ALA A 406 -20.79 -2.06 -5.57
N ILE A 407 -20.03 -3.08 -5.95
CA ILE A 407 -20.20 -3.82 -7.20
C ILE A 407 -21.55 -4.52 -7.22
N GLU A 408 -21.93 -5.22 -6.14
CA GLU A 408 -23.25 -5.85 -6.02
C GLU A 408 -24.38 -4.81 -6.13
N GLY A 409 -24.21 -3.63 -5.55
CA GLY A 409 -25.17 -2.52 -5.69
C GLY A 409 -25.32 -2.03 -7.13
N VAL A 410 -24.21 -1.89 -7.86
CA VAL A 410 -24.23 -1.47 -9.28
C VAL A 410 -24.78 -2.58 -10.17
N VAL A 411 -24.35 -3.83 -9.97
CA VAL A 411 -24.84 -5.00 -10.71
C VAL A 411 -26.34 -5.21 -10.45
N GLY A 412 -26.82 -4.98 -9.23
CA GLY A 412 -28.24 -5.01 -8.89
C GLY A 412 -29.06 -3.95 -9.63
N ARG A 413 -28.48 -2.77 -9.91
CA ARG A 413 -29.12 -1.71 -10.72
C ARG A 413 -29.06 -1.98 -12.22
N LEU A 414 -28.01 -2.66 -12.68
CA LEU A 414 -27.82 -3.00 -14.09
C LEU A 414 -28.54 -4.29 -14.49
N ARG A 415 -28.90 -5.16 -13.54
CA ARG A 415 -29.83 -6.25 -13.82
C ARG A 415 -31.16 -5.62 -14.25
N PRO A 416 -31.56 -5.76 -15.52
CA PRO A 416 -32.85 -5.24 -15.96
C PRO A 416 -33.90 -5.85 -15.04
N ALA A 417 -34.78 -5.02 -14.49
CA ALA A 417 -35.87 -5.46 -13.63
C ALA A 417 -36.48 -6.69 -14.27
N GLU A 418 -36.22 -7.86 -13.68
CA GLU A 418 -36.69 -9.13 -14.19
C GLU A 418 -38.20 -8.95 -14.27
N MET A 419 -38.72 -8.83 -15.49
CA MET A 419 -40.10 -8.41 -15.74
C MET A 419 -40.93 -9.28 -14.83
N GLU A 420 -41.49 -8.63 -13.79
CA GLU A 420 -42.23 -9.27 -12.73
C GLU A 420 -43.17 -10.22 -13.44
N ARG A 421 -42.84 -11.53 -13.36
CA ARG A 421 -43.49 -12.54 -14.17
C ARG A 421 -44.86 -12.65 -13.58
N LYS A 422 -45.76 -11.78 -14.06
CA LYS A 422 -47.12 -11.59 -13.61
C LYS A 422 -47.66 -12.99 -13.43
N THR A 423 -47.82 -13.38 -12.18
CA THR A 423 -48.24 -14.72 -11.82
C THR A 423 -49.55 -14.92 -12.56
N VAL A 424 -49.51 -15.71 -13.62
CA VAL A 424 -50.73 -16.10 -14.32
C VAL A 424 -51.57 -16.76 -13.24
N PRO A 425 -52.75 -16.23 -12.90
CA PRO A 425 -53.60 -16.84 -11.89
C PRO A 425 -53.84 -18.27 -12.34
N VAL A 426 -53.24 -19.22 -11.63
CA VAL A 426 -53.49 -20.64 -11.83
C VAL A 426 -54.96 -20.82 -11.47
N ALA A 427 -55.77 -21.08 -12.49
CA ALA A 427 -57.18 -21.38 -12.30
C ALA A 427 -57.31 -22.48 -11.23
N PRO A 428 -58.21 -22.32 -10.25
CA PRO A 428 -58.36 -23.29 -9.18
C PRO A 428 -58.67 -24.65 -9.77
N LEU A 429 -57.80 -25.62 -9.47
CA LEU A 429 -57.99 -27.03 -9.78
C LEU A 429 -59.35 -27.45 -9.19
N ALA A 430 -60.24 -27.97 -10.04
CA ALA A 430 -61.55 -28.46 -9.64
C ALA A 430 -61.42 -29.43 -8.45
N ALA A 431 -62.28 -29.22 -7.45
CA ALA A 431 -62.35 -29.99 -6.22
C ALA A 431 -62.49 -31.51 -6.49
N PRO A 432 -61.86 -32.36 -5.68
CA PRO A 432 -62.03 -33.80 -5.77
C PRO A 432 -63.46 -34.19 -5.35
N LEU A 433 -64.10 -35.04 -6.16
CA LEU A 433 -65.39 -35.65 -5.86
C LEU A 433 -65.41 -36.29 -4.47
N ALA A 434 -66.47 -36.00 -3.73
CA ALA A 434 -66.76 -36.50 -2.40
C ALA A 434 -66.76 -38.04 -2.33
N ALA A 435 -66.12 -38.56 -1.29
CA ALA A 435 -66.20 -39.97 -0.89
C ALA A 435 -67.60 -40.30 -0.31
N PRO A 436 -68.12 -41.51 -0.54
CA PRO A 436 -69.43 -41.92 -0.05
C PRO A 436 -69.46 -42.15 1.47
N SER A 437 -70.55 -41.69 2.08
CA SER A 437 -70.88 -41.78 3.50
C SER A 437 -71.15 -43.23 3.96
N PRO A 438 -70.74 -43.64 5.17
CA PRO A 438 -71.02 -44.98 5.69
C PRO A 438 -72.48 -45.12 6.15
N ALA A 439 -73.15 -46.16 5.66
CA ALA A 439 -74.52 -46.51 5.99
C ALA A 439 -74.66 -46.97 7.45
N ALA A 440 -75.68 -46.44 8.12
CA ALA A 440 -76.13 -46.82 9.45
C ALA A 440 -76.90 -48.17 9.43
N PRO A 441 -76.90 -48.93 10.54
CA PRO A 441 -77.62 -50.19 10.67
C PRO A 441 -79.01 -50.02 11.31
N GLY A 442 -79.94 -50.91 10.94
CA GLY A 442 -81.25 -51.13 11.58
C GLY A 442 -82.40 -50.44 10.83
N THR A 443 -83.60 -50.98 10.73
CA THR A 443 -84.26 -52.08 11.45
C THR A 443 -85.62 -52.33 10.75
N GLY A 444 -86.11 -53.57 10.78
CA GLY A 444 -87.56 -53.82 10.84
C GLY A 444 -88.30 -54.09 9.53
N ALA A 445 -88.66 -55.37 9.34
CA ALA A 445 -89.93 -55.83 8.73
C ALA A 445 -91.15 -55.20 9.47
N PRO A 446 -92.45 -55.32 9.03
CA PRO A 446 -93.02 -56.40 8.22
C PRO A 446 -94.21 -56.03 7.29
N THR A 447 -94.88 -57.10 6.83
CA THR A 447 -96.32 -57.24 6.45
C THR A 447 -96.79 -56.83 5.05
N THR A 448 -97.09 -57.87 4.27
CA THR A 448 -98.11 -57.98 3.22
C THR A 448 -99.53 -57.85 3.81
N PRO A 449 -100.55 -57.57 2.97
CA PRO A 449 -101.24 -58.63 2.22
C PRO A 449 -101.08 -58.56 0.70
#